data_AF-B9SSZ0-F1
#
_entry.id   AF-B9SSZ0-F1
#
_cell.length_a   1.000
_cell.length_b   1.000
_cell.length_c   1.000
_cell.angle_alpha   90.00
_cell.angle_beta   90.00
_cell.angle_gamma   90.00
#
_symmetry.space_group_name_H-M   'P 1'
#
loop_
_entity.id
_entity.type
_entity.pdbx_description
1 polymer ?
#
loop_
_entity_poly.entity_id
_entity_poly.type
_entity_poly.pdbx_seq_one_letter_code
_entity_poly.pdbx_strand_id
1 'polypeptide(L)'
;MSESLSLSLPLQPNHMVPPIPPADPPPPLLPSPPRAQPPSNNNKGEISEPNIYFTSKLLSIHYDLEEQNALVKAHFDVGPTLHFKAAHDVKAKQGEVAMVAKLADPGYALELSSPVPTIGLPRATLKFPLGEVSLEEKEEEEVKRTLSVSGIVKGQILNGLCTAQFSDEDLKLRYLYKDEALSFIPSISLPSNALSFAFKRRFSPNNKLSYWYNFDSNNWSAVYKQTYGKDYKFKAGYDSEVRLGWASLWVGDEGGGAKTAPIKMKVQFMLQVPQDDIKSSALMFRVKKRWDIL
;
A
#
# COMPACT_ATOMS: atom_id res chain seq x y z
N MET A 1 48.87 56.22 -42.73
CA MET A 1 49.11 55.29 -41.60
C MET A 1 48.82 56.06 -40.31
N SER A 2 47.64 55.86 -39.73
CA SER A 2 47.32 56.29 -38.37
C SER A 2 46.17 55.42 -37.88
N GLU A 3 46.50 54.44 -37.04
CA GLU A 3 45.52 53.67 -36.28
C GLU A 3 44.91 54.56 -35.19
N SER A 4 43.59 54.54 -35.06
CA SER A 4 42.89 55.06 -33.88
C SER A 4 42.06 53.92 -33.28
N LEU A 5 42.41 53.54 -32.05
CA LEU A 5 41.72 52.57 -31.22
C LEU A 5 40.34 53.09 -30.80
N SER A 6 39.31 52.24 -30.89
CA SER A 6 38.12 52.31 -30.05
C SER A 6 37.88 50.93 -29.42
N LEU A 7 38.01 50.86 -28.10
CA LEU A 7 37.66 49.68 -27.29
C LEU A 7 36.13 49.47 -27.29
N SER A 8 35.71 48.24 -27.56
CA SER A 8 34.38 47.72 -27.21
C SER A 8 34.55 46.44 -26.40
N LEU A 9 34.04 46.46 -25.16
CA LEU A 9 33.99 45.30 -24.25
C LEU A 9 32.96 44.27 -24.76
N PRO A 10 33.26 42.96 -24.72
CA PRO A 10 32.27 41.94 -25.07
C PRO A 10 31.23 41.75 -23.95
N LEU A 11 29.94 41.71 -24.33
CA LEU A 11 28.84 41.31 -23.46
C LEU A 11 29.05 39.88 -22.94
N GLN A 12 28.90 39.68 -21.64
CA GLN A 12 28.83 38.36 -21.03
C GLN A 12 27.54 37.63 -21.46
N PRO A 13 27.60 36.31 -21.77
CA PRO A 13 26.41 35.52 -22.06
C PRO A 13 25.61 35.21 -20.78
N ASN A 14 24.29 35.36 -20.90
CA ASN A 14 23.29 35.07 -19.88
C ASN A 14 23.51 33.72 -19.17
N HIS A 15 23.48 33.75 -17.83
CA HIS A 15 23.37 32.56 -16.99
C HIS A 15 22.07 31.81 -17.31
N MET A 16 22.19 30.63 -17.94
CA MET A 16 21.11 29.65 -18.00
C MET A 16 20.89 29.02 -16.61
N VAL A 17 19.68 29.18 -16.08
CA VAL A 17 19.20 28.46 -14.89
C VAL A 17 19.02 26.98 -15.29
N PRO A 18 19.56 26.01 -14.53
CA PRO A 18 19.40 24.60 -14.84
C PRO A 18 17.93 24.14 -14.67
N PRO A 19 17.45 23.19 -15.49
CA PRO A 19 16.09 22.70 -15.42
C PRO A 19 15.82 21.98 -14.08
N ILE A 20 14.63 22.23 -13.53
CA ILE A 20 14.11 21.62 -12.30
C ILE A 20 14.01 20.09 -12.52
N PRO A 21 14.56 19.26 -11.61
CA PRO A 21 14.44 17.81 -11.73
C PRO A 21 12.96 17.36 -11.66
N PRO A 22 12.58 16.27 -12.33
CA PRO A 22 11.22 15.75 -12.29
C PRO A 22 10.82 15.44 -10.85
N ALA A 23 9.59 15.84 -10.49
CA ALA A 23 9.03 15.60 -9.16
C ALA A 23 9.05 14.11 -8.83
N ASP A 24 9.48 13.78 -7.60
CA ASP A 24 9.42 12.42 -7.08
C ASP A 24 8.00 11.87 -7.21
N PRO A 25 7.83 10.57 -7.55
CA PRO A 25 6.52 9.94 -7.55
C PRO A 25 5.87 10.11 -6.17
N PRO A 26 4.53 10.33 -6.11
CA PRO A 26 3.85 10.50 -4.84
C PRO A 26 4.20 9.33 -3.91
N PRO A 27 4.54 9.61 -2.64
CA PRO A 27 4.93 8.56 -1.73
C PRO A 27 3.79 7.54 -1.61
N PRO A 28 4.10 6.23 -1.63
CA PRO A 28 3.08 5.19 -1.53
C PRO A 28 2.23 5.43 -0.28
N LEU A 29 0.96 5.01 -0.32
CA LEU A 29 0.12 4.89 0.87
C LEU A 29 0.97 4.28 1.99
N LEU A 30 1.03 4.95 3.14
CA LEU A 30 1.76 4.41 4.28
C LEU A 30 1.20 3.01 4.53
N PRO A 31 2.05 1.97 4.54
CA PRO A 31 1.58 0.64 4.82
C PRO A 31 0.85 0.66 6.16
N SER A 32 -0.25 -0.09 6.26
CA SER A 32 -0.85 -0.46 7.53
C SER A 32 0.26 -0.85 8.54
N PRO A 33 0.08 -0.57 9.84
CA PRO A 33 1.03 -1.02 10.84
C PRO A 33 1.35 -2.49 10.55
N PRO A 34 2.62 -2.91 10.65
CA PRO A 34 3.02 -4.26 10.32
C PRO A 34 2.43 -5.19 11.38
N ARG A 35 1.15 -5.50 11.27
CA ARG A 35 0.57 -6.64 11.95
C ARG A 35 1.36 -7.84 11.43
N ALA A 36 1.78 -8.72 12.33
CA ALA A 36 2.51 -9.93 11.97
C ALA A 36 1.58 -10.94 11.29
N GLN A 37 0.78 -10.51 10.32
CA GLN A 37 -0.05 -11.41 9.54
C GLN A 37 0.85 -12.16 8.56
N PRO A 38 0.80 -13.50 8.57
CA PRO A 38 1.43 -14.28 7.53
C PRO A 38 0.81 -13.93 6.16
N PRO A 39 1.59 -13.94 5.06
CA PRO A 39 1.16 -13.47 3.74
C PRO A 39 0.06 -14.28 3.04
N SER A 40 -0.64 -15.18 3.74
CA SER A 40 -1.76 -15.99 3.23
C SER A 40 -2.77 -16.40 4.32
N ASN A 41 -2.96 -15.58 5.36
CA ASN A 41 -4.05 -15.81 6.31
C ASN A 41 -5.08 -14.69 6.26
N ASN A 42 -6.30 -15.03 6.65
CA ASN A 42 -7.31 -14.05 6.98
C ASN A 42 -6.99 -13.38 8.34
N ASN A 43 -7.81 -12.39 8.73
CA ASN A 43 -7.64 -11.66 9.98
C ASN A 43 -7.78 -12.53 11.24
N LYS A 44 -8.28 -13.77 11.11
CA LYS A 44 -8.45 -14.73 12.21
C LYS A 44 -7.28 -15.71 12.36
N GLY A 45 -6.26 -15.61 11.49
CA GLY A 45 -5.12 -16.52 11.52
C GLY A 45 -5.41 -17.90 10.89
N GLU A 46 -6.53 -18.05 10.18
CA GLU A 46 -6.84 -19.25 9.42
C GLU A 46 -6.12 -19.23 8.07
N ILE A 47 -5.78 -20.42 7.57
CA ILE A 47 -5.12 -20.60 6.27
C ILE A 47 -6.12 -20.25 5.18
N SER A 48 -5.80 -19.23 4.37
CA SER A 48 -6.59 -18.91 3.20
C SER A 48 -6.42 -19.98 2.13
N GLU A 49 -7.50 -20.38 1.47
CA GLU A 49 -7.46 -21.28 0.32
C GLU A 49 -6.61 -20.72 -0.84
N PRO A 50 -6.09 -21.60 -1.72
CA PRO A 50 -5.22 -21.19 -2.80
C PRO A 50 -5.94 -20.23 -3.76
N ASN A 51 -5.34 -19.04 -3.91
CA ASN A 51 -5.82 -18.03 -4.84
C ASN A 51 -5.01 -18.06 -6.15
N ILE A 52 -5.71 -17.93 -7.28
CA ILE A 52 -5.10 -17.87 -8.61
C ILE A 52 -5.20 -16.44 -9.13
N TYR A 53 -4.07 -15.87 -9.55
CA TYR A 53 -3.99 -14.52 -10.07
C TYR A 53 -3.43 -14.50 -11.49
N PHE A 54 -4.18 -13.88 -12.41
CA PHE A 54 -3.69 -13.46 -13.70
C PHE A 54 -3.65 -11.93 -13.75
N THR A 55 -2.52 -11.33 -14.09
CA THR A 55 -2.36 -9.88 -14.09
C THR A 55 -1.59 -9.44 -15.34
N SER A 56 -2.22 -8.55 -16.11
CA SER A 56 -1.64 -7.86 -17.25
C SER A 56 -1.73 -6.34 -17.04
N LYS A 57 -1.32 -5.54 -18.04
CA LYS A 57 -1.42 -4.07 -17.96
C LYS A 57 -2.86 -3.57 -17.92
N LEU A 58 -3.76 -4.21 -18.66
CA LEU A 58 -5.14 -3.72 -18.87
C LEU A 58 -6.19 -4.57 -18.15
N LEU A 59 -5.84 -5.82 -17.82
CA LEU A 59 -6.76 -6.80 -17.26
C LEU A 59 -6.09 -7.57 -16.13
N SER A 60 -6.79 -7.71 -15.01
CA SER A 60 -6.42 -8.60 -13.91
C SER A 60 -7.61 -9.47 -13.54
N ILE A 61 -7.37 -10.75 -13.27
CA ILE A 61 -8.37 -11.72 -12.83
C ILE A 61 -7.84 -12.35 -11.54
N HIS A 62 -8.60 -12.23 -10.48
CA HIS A 62 -8.31 -12.80 -9.17
C HIS A 62 -9.37 -13.87 -8.91
N TYR A 63 -8.98 -15.13 -8.92
CA TYR A 63 -9.88 -16.25 -8.67
C TYR A 63 -9.65 -16.81 -7.27
N ASP A 64 -10.71 -16.78 -6.47
CA ASP A 64 -10.78 -17.39 -5.15
C ASP A 64 -11.38 -18.78 -5.27
N LEU A 65 -10.63 -19.80 -4.82
CA LEU A 65 -11.07 -21.19 -4.91
C LEU A 65 -12.14 -21.52 -3.86
N GLU A 66 -12.08 -20.90 -2.68
CA GLU A 66 -13.00 -21.15 -1.55
C GLU A 66 -14.40 -20.67 -1.92
N GLU A 67 -14.47 -19.43 -2.40
CA GLU A 67 -15.74 -18.83 -2.80
C GLU A 67 -16.19 -19.30 -4.19
N GLN A 68 -15.33 -19.99 -4.95
CA GLN A 68 -15.53 -20.31 -6.36
C GLN A 68 -15.94 -19.04 -7.15
N ASN A 69 -15.21 -17.96 -6.91
CA ASN A 69 -15.55 -16.64 -7.40
C ASN A 69 -14.35 -15.99 -8.12
N ALA A 70 -14.65 -15.14 -9.10
CA ALA A 70 -13.66 -14.37 -9.82
C ALA A 70 -13.93 -12.87 -9.67
N LEU A 71 -12.90 -12.12 -9.26
CA LEU A 71 -12.86 -10.67 -9.35
C LEU A 71 -12.06 -10.26 -10.60
N VAL A 72 -12.77 -9.69 -11.57
CA VAL A 72 -12.21 -9.21 -12.83
C VAL A 72 -11.99 -7.70 -12.73
N LYS A 73 -10.79 -7.22 -13.03
CA LYS A 73 -10.43 -5.80 -13.02
C LYS A 73 -9.91 -5.38 -14.38
N ALA A 74 -10.48 -4.32 -14.94
CA ALA A 74 -10.02 -3.71 -16.19
C ALA A 74 -9.54 -2.28 -15.94
N HIS A 75 -8.54 -1.86 -16.71
CA HIS A 75 -8.00 -0.51 -16.69
C HIS A 75 -7.70 -0.05 -18.11
N PHE A 76 -8.13 1.15 -18.46
CA PHE A 76 -7.83 1.75 -19.75
C PHE A 76 -7.64 3.27 -19.63
N ASP A 77 -6.74 3.79 -20.44
CA ASP A 77 -6.35 5.19 -20.43
C ASP A 77 -6.88 5.88 -21.70
N VAL A 78 -7.49 7.05 -21.53
CA VAL A 78 -7.93 7.93 -22.62
C VAL A 78 -7.07 9.18 -22.58
N GLY A 79 -5.94 9.12 -23.27
CA GLY A 79 -4.93 10.17 -23.21
C GLY A 79 -4.20 10.24 -21.86
N PRO A 80 -3.50 11.34 -21.57
CA PRO A 80 -2.65 11.44 -20.38
C PRO A 80 -3.38 11.79 -19.08
N THR A 81 -4.58 12.36 -19.19
CA THR A 81 -5.33 12.98 -18.08
C THR A 81 -6.53 12.18 -17.62
N LEU A 82 -7.10 11.32 -18.47
CA LEU A 82 -8.33 10.59 -18.17
C LEU A 82 -8.08 9.08 -18.11
N HIS A 83 -8.43 8.47 -16.99
CA HIS A 83 -8.21 7.07 -16.70
C HIS A 83 -9.50 6.40 -16.26
N PHE A 84 -9.74 5.18 -16.74
CA PHE A 84 -10.91 4.42 -16.36
C PHE A 84 -10.52 3.10 -15.70
N LYS A 85 -11.33 2.69 -14.74
CA LYS A 85 -11.18 1.43 -14.03
C LYS A 85 -12.55 0.76 -13.95
N ALA A 86 -12.57 -0.55 -14.08
CA ALA A 86 -13.74 -1.36 -13.78
C ALA A 86 -13.30 -2.55 -12.92
N ALA A 87 -14.11 -2.91 -11.95
CA ALA A 87 -13.98 -4.12 -11.16
C ALA A 87 -15.33 -4.84 -11.14
N HIS A 88 -15.33 -6.15 -11.30
CA HIS A 88 -16.55 -6.95 -11.32
C HIS A 88 -16.35 -8.28 -10.60
N ASP A 89 -17.20 -8.52 -9.62
CA ASP A 89 -17.36 -9.78 -8.91
C ASP A 89 -18.38 -10.65 -9.65
N VAL A 90 -17.90 -11.77 -10.19
CA VAL A 90 -18.68 -12.63 -11.09
C VAL A 90 -19.82 -13.34 -10.35
N LYS A 91 -19.59 -13.81 -9.13
CA LYS A 91 -20.58 -14.59 -8.36
C LYS A 91 -21.63 -13.68 -7.74
N ALA A 92 -21.22 -12.54 -7.16
CA ALA A 92 -22.13 -11.55 -6.61
C ALA A 92 -22.87 -10.77 -7.71
N LYS A 93 -22.39 -10.82 -8.96
CA LYS A 93 -22.89 -10.03 -10.10
C LYS A 93 -22.90 -8.53 -9.78
N GLN A 94 -21.93 -8.10 -8.99
CA GLN A 94 -21.75 -6.72 -8.54
C GLN A 94 -20.35 -6.24 -8.95
N GLY A 95 -20.11 -4.94 -8.90
CA GLY A 95 -18.89 -4.36 -9.41
C GLY A 95 -18.87 -2.87 -9.18
N GLU A 96 -17.82 -2.23 -9.66
CA GLU A 96 -17.61 -0.79 -9.57
C GLU A 96 -16.95 -0.32 -10.86
N VAL A 97 -17.43 0.80 -11.40
CA VAL A 97 -16.76 1.54 -12.46
C VAL A 97 -16.28 2.86 -11.90
N ALA A 98 -15.07 3.27 -12.26
CA ALA A 98 -14.48 4.52 -11.82
C ALA A 98 -13.82 5.26 -12.98
N MET A 99 -13.96 6.58 -12.97
CA MET A 99 -13.31 7.52 -13.86
C MET A 99 -12.42 8.44 -13.03
N VAL A 100 -11.16 8.61 -13.43
CA VAL A 100 -10.19 9.49 -12.78
C VAL A 100 -9.73 10.54 -13.78
N ALA A 101 -9.96 11.81 -13.47
CA ALA A 101 -9.48 12.96 -14.22
C ALA A 101 -8.36 13.66 -13.45
N LYS A 102 -7.17 13.75 -14.05
CA LYS A 102 -6.08 14.60 -13.54
C LYS A 102 -6.42 16.06 -13.82
N LEU A 103 -6.40 16.89 -12.77
CA LEU A 103 -6.83 18.28 -12.83
C LEU A 103 -5.64 19.24 -13.00
N ALA A 104 -4.63 19.09 -12.16
CA ALA A 104 -3.45 19.95 -12.15
C ALA A 104 -2.27 19.27 -11.47
N ASP A 105 -1.06 19.70 -11.82
CA ASP A 105 0.14 19.32 -11.07
C ASP A 105 0.38 20.29 -9.89
N PRO A 106 0.97 19.79 -8.78
CA PRO A 106 1.30 18.39 -8.54
C PRO A 106 0.07 17.58 -8.06
N GLY A 107 -0.27 16.48 -8.72
CA GLY A 107 -1.09 15.42 -8.12
C GLY A 107 -2.55 15.74 -7.77
N TYR A 108 -3.16 16.78 -8.33
CA TYR A 108 -4.60 17.03 -8.18
C TYR A 108 -5.41 16.14 -9.13
N ALA A 109 -6.41 15.45 -8.62
CA ALA A 109 -7.28 14.61 -9.42
C ALA A 109 -8.70 14.51 -8.84
N LEU A 110 -9.68 14.31 -9.71
CA LEU A 110 -11.04 13.96 -9.34
C LEU A 110 -11.32 12.52 -9.77
N GLU A 111 -11.77 11.69 -8.84
CA GLU A 111 -12.24 10.32 -9.09
C GLU A 111 -13.75 10.25 -8.83
N LEU A 112 -14.50 9.76 -9.81
CA LEU A 112 -15.92 9.47 -9.70
C LEU A 112 -16.10 7.97 -9.88
N SER A 113 -16.71 7.29 -8.92
CA SER A 113 -17.00 5.87 -9.02
C SER A 113 -18.45 5.53 -8.72
N SER A 114 -18.93 4.42 -9.26
CA SER A 114 -20.32 3.96 -9.11
C SER A 114 -20.36 2.43 -9.08
N PRO A 115 -21.21 1.83 -8.23
CA PRO A 115 -21.44 0.40 -8.26
C PRO A 115 -22.19 -0.04 -9.53
N VAL A 116 -21.98 -1.28 -9.96
CA VAL A 116 -22.61 -1.91 -11.14
C VAL A 116 -23.09 -3.32 -10.80
N PRO A 117 -24.37 -3.68 -11.00
CA PRO A 117 -25.45 -2.79 -11.46
C PRO A 117 -25.71 -1.67 -10.45
N THR A 118 -26.26 -0.55 -10.90
CA THR A 118 -26.50 0.66 -10.09
C THR A 118 -27.52 0.39 -8.99
N ILE A 119 -27.04 -0.21 -7.90
CA ILE A 119 -27.79 -0.50 -6.67
C ILE A 119 -27.38 0.47 -5.54
N GLY A 120 -26.31 1.25 -5.74
CA GLY A 120 -25.83 2.25 -4.78
C GLY A 120 -25.51 3.59 -5.43
N LEU A 121 -25.18 4.56 -4.58
CA LEU A 121 -24.94 5.95 -4.99
C LEU A 121 -23.47 6.17 -5.38
N PRO A 122 -23.19 7.12 -6.28
CA PRO A 122 -21.84 7.35 -6.74
C PRO A 122 -20.97 7.95 -5.63
N ARG A 123 -19.69 7.58 -5.63
CA ARG A 123 -18.67 8.18 -4.76
C ARG A 123 -17.85 9.18 -5.55
N ALA A 124 -17.65 10.36 -4.97
CA ALA A 124 -16.77 11.39 -5.48
C ALA A 124 -15.55 11.55 -4.58
N THR A 125 -14.35 11.57 -5.14
CA THR A 125 -13.10 11.70 -4.39
C THR A 125 -12.21 12.77 -5.02
N LEU A 126 -11.91 13.82 -4.25
CA LEU A 126 -10.92 14.84 -4.60
C LEU A 126 -9.56 14.46 -4.00
N LYS A 127 -8.54 14.36 -4.86
CA LYS A 127 -7.15 14.09 -4.47
C LYS A 127 -6.31 15.34 -4.65
N PHE A 128 -5.37 15.54 -3.73
CA PHE A 128 -4.42 16.65 -3.70
C PHE A 128 -3.06 16.16 -3.15
N PRO A 129 -1.96 16.91 -3.30
CA PRO A 129 -0.61 16.45 -2.92
C PRO A 129 -0.49 15.84 -1.52
N LEU A 130 -1.24 16.39 -0.58
CA LEU A 130 -1.15 16.08 0.83
C LEU A 130 -2.26 15.13 1.29
N GLY A 131 -3.16 14.68 0.42
CA GLY A 131 -4.33 13.93 0.89
C GLY A 131 -5.43 13.71 -0.14
N GLU A 132 -6.55 13.22 0.37
CA GLU A 132 -7.79 13.08 -0.39
C GLU A 132 -9.00 13.23 0.53
N VAL A 133 -10.13 13.67 -0.05
CA VAL A 133 -11.44 13.74 0.59
C VAL A 133 -12.42 13.04 -0.32
N SER A 134 -13.25 12.16 0.25
CA SER A 134 -14.32 11.46 -0.45
C SER A 134 -15.67 11.78 0.15
N LEU A 135 -16.65 11.86 -0.73
CA LEU A 135 -18.06 12.02 -0.43
C LEU A 135 -18.82 10.85 -1.03
N GLU A 136 -19.61 10.17 -0.23
CA GLU A 136 -20.43 9.03 -0.64
C GLU A 136 -21.77 9.10 0.05
N GLU A 137 -22.87 8.98 -0.69
CA GLU A 137 -24.20 8.88 -0.09
C GLU A 137 -24.43 7.45 0.40
N LYS A 138 -24.80 7.30 1.67
CA LYS A 138 -25.20 6.02 2.27
C LYS A 138 -26.70 6.01 2.52
N GLU A 139 -27.34 4.89 2.21
CA GLU A 139 -28.69 4.59 2.70
C GLU A 139 -28.54 3.90 4.06
N GLU A 140 -28.97 4.57 5.14
CA GLU A 140 -29.11 3.96 6.46
C GLU A 140 -30.54 3.47 6.66
N GLU A 141 -30.72 2.34 7.35
CA GLU A 141 -32.02 1.66 7.53
C GLU A 141 -33.07 2.53 8.23
N GLU A 142 -32.69 3.57 8.98
CA GLU A 142 -33.60 4.41 9.79
C GLU A 142 -33.65 5.91 9.37
N VAL A 143 -32.71 6.41 8.56
CA VAL A 143 -32.64 7.84 8.17
C VAL A 143 -32.56 7.99 6.65
N LYS A 144 -33.40 8.89 6.09
CA LYS A 144 -33.33 9.26 4.66
C LYS A 144 -31.97 9.85 4.33
N ARG A 145 -31.18 9.13 3.51
CA ARG A 145 -29.98 9.56 2.77
C ARG A 145 -29.01 10.43 3.58
N THR A 146 -28.03 9.79 4.21
CA THR A 146 -26.94 10.49 4.92
C THR A 146 -25.72 10.60 4.01
N LEU A 147 -25.19 11.81 3.84
CA LEU A 147 -23.91 12.05 3.14
C LEU A 147 -22.76 11.65 4.07
N SER A 148 -22.00 10.61 3.70
CA SER A 148 -20.79 10.21 4.42
C SER A 148 -19.58 10.93 3.86
N VAL A 149 -18.76 11.49 4.76
CA VAL A 149 -17.51 12.17 4.42
C VAL A 149 -16.36 11.37 4.99
N SER A 150 -15.37 11.06 4.17
CA SER A 150 -14.10 10.49 4.62
C SER A 150 -12.93 11.28 4.04
N GLY A 151 -11.78 11.21 4.69
CA GLY A 151 -10.61 11.92 4.20
C GLY A 151 -9.33 11.50 4.89
N ILE A 152 -8.22 11.78 4.22
CA ILE A 152 -6.88 11.59 4.77
C ILE A 152 -6.03 12.80 4.41
N VAL A 153 -5.35 13.35 5.39
CA VAL A 153 -4.38 14.44 5.23
C VAL A 153 -3.06 14.03 5.84
N LYS A 154 -1.97 14.38 5.16
CA LYS A 154 -0.59 14.08 5.53
C LYS A 154 0.21 15.36 5.56
N GLY A 155 1.10 15.51 6.53
CA GLY A 155 1.95 16.67 6.66
C GLY A 155 3.26 16.35 7.36
N GLN A 156 4.37 16.93 6.89
CA GLN A 156 5.65 16.84 7.58
C GLN A 156 5.62 17.76 8.80
N ILE A 157 5.92 17.21 9.97
CA ILE A 157 5.99 17.95 11.24
C ILE A 157 7.23 17.45 11.99
N LEU A 158 8.10 18.36 12.41
CA LEU A 158 9.42 18.02 12.97
C LEU A 158 10.21 17.11 12.00
N ASN A 159 10.73 15.99 12.48
CA ASN A 159 11.48 15.00 11.70
C ASN A 159 10.61 13.80 11.29
N GLY A 160 9.29 13.99 11.17
CA GLY A 160 8.38 12.89 10.86
C GLY A 160 7.14 13.32 10.08
N LEU A 161 6.37 12.32 9.66
CA LEU A 161 5.16 12.47 8.87
C LEU A 161 3.93 12.25 9.75
N CYS A 162 3.13 13.29 9.93
CA CYS A 162 1.81 13.21 10.54
C CYS A 162 0.77 12.78 9.49
N THR A 163 -0.18 11.95 9.89
CA THR A 163 -1.34 11.54 9.10
C THR A 163 -2.59 11.64 9.97
N ALA A 164 -3.59 12.36 9.49
CA ALA A 164 -4.94 12.37 10.03
C ALA A 164 -5.85 11.66 9.03
N GLN A 165 -6.58 10.65 9.47
CA GLN A 165 -7.53 9.91 8.66
C GLN A 165 -8.89 9.93 9.36
N PHE A 166 -9.91 10.41 8.67
CA PHE A 166 -11.29 10.45 9.13
C PHE A 166 -12.16 9.53 8.28
N SER A 167 -12.95 8.67 8.90
CA SER A 167 -13.94 7.82 8.23
C SER A 167 -15.00 7.42 9.24
N ASP A 168 -16.28 7.51 8.88
CA ASP A 168 -17.39 7.00 9.70
C ASP A 168 -17.31 7.49 11.16
N GLU A 169 -17.12 8.80 11.34
CA GLU A 169 -16.99 9.49 12.63
C GLU A 169 -15.72 9.18 13.44
N ASP A 170 -14.90 8.23 13.00
CA ASP A 170 -13.62 7.91 13.62
C ASP A 170 -12.48 8.75 13.03
N LEU A 171 -11.73 9.43 13.90
CA LEU A 171 -10.51 10.15 13.56
C LEU A 171 -9.28 9.39 14.05
N LYS A 172 -8.49 8.84 13.12
CA LYS A 172 -7.21 8.21 13.39
C LYS A 172 -6.05 9.15 13.13
N LEU A 173 -5.31 9.50 14.18
CA LEU A 173 -4.08 10.26 14.10
C LEU A 173 -2.88 9.32 14.21
N ARG A 174 -1.91 9.48 13.32
CA ARG A 174 -0.69 8.67 13.27
C ARG A 174 0.51 9.54 12.96
N TYR A 175 1.59 9.35 13.70
CA TYR A 175 2.88 9.98 13.41
C TYR A 175 3.87 8.91 12.95
N LEU A 176 4.74 9.22 12.01
CA LEU A 176 5.83 8.35 11.57
C LEU A 176 7.15 9.12 11.71
N TYR A 177 7.94 8.74 12.71
CA TYR A 177 9.36 9.08 12.76
C TYR A 177 10.16 7.95 12.11
N LYS A 178 11.16 8.29 11.30
CA LYS A 178 12.05 7.30 10.68
C LYS A 178 13.44 7.87 10.45
N ASP A 179 14.44 7.12 10.88
CA ASP A 179 15.84 7.31 10.52
C ASP A 179 16.41 6.03 9.85
N GLU A 180 17.73 5.94 9.73
CA GLU A 180 18.41 4.81 9.08
C GLU A 180 18.25 3.49 9.86
N ALA A 181 18.17 3.56 11.19
CA ALA A 181 18.16 2.41 12.09
C ALA A 181 16.77 2.12 12.69
N LEU A 182 15.92 3.13 12.82
CA LEU A 182 14.66 3.07 13.56
C LEU A 182 13.49 3.63 12.73
N SER A 183 12.31 3.07 12.93
CA SER A 183 11.05 3.76 12.68
C SER A 183 10.17 3.64 13.91
N PHE A 184 9.51 4.73 14.31
CA PHE A 184 8.56 4.77 15.43
C PHE A 184 7.25 5.38 14.96
N ILE A 185 6.15 4.71 15.27
CA ILE A 185 4.83 4.95 14.67
C ILE A 185 3.75 4.93 15.75
N PRO A 186 3.60 5.98 16.57
CA PRO A 186 2.48 6.08 17.50
C PRO A 186 1.19 6.43 16.75
N SER A 187 0.07 5.96 17.27
CA SER A 187 -1.27 6.18 16.73
C SER A 187 -2.28 6.29 17.85
N ILE A 188 -3.25 7.19 17.67
CA ILE A 188 -4.45 7.30 18.50
C ILE A 188 -5.69 7.32 17.59
N SER A 189 -6.76 6.65 17.99
CA SER A 189 -8.08 6.78 17.38
C SER A 189 -9.00 7.56 18.31
N LEU A 190 -9.79 8.47 17.75
CA LEU A 190 -10.79 9.28 18.45
C LEU A 190 -12.17 8.98 17.84
N PRO A 191 -13.26 8.98 18.63
CA PRO A 191 -13.32 9.36 20.04
C PRO A 191 -12.94 8.24 21.03
N SER A 192 -12.69 7.02 20.55
CA SER A 192 -12.37 5.86 21.39
C SER A 192 -11.14 6.04 22.30
N ASN A 193 -10.27 7.01 22.00
CA ASN A 193 -8.96 7.22 22.62
C ASN A 193 -8.04 5.98 22.52
N ALA A 194 -8.29 5.12 21.55
CA ALA A 194 -7.57 3.86 21.43
C ALA A 194 -6.12 4.10 21.01
N LEU A 195 -5.16 3.67 21.83
CA LEU A 195 -3.74 3.96 21.67
C LEU A 195 -2.98 2.73 21.13
N SER A 196 -2.06 2.98 20.20
CA SER A 196 -1.11 1.95 19.75
C SER A 196 0.21 2.54 19.30
N PHE A 197 1.25 1.71 19.24
CA PHE A 197 2.48 2.06 18.55
C PHE A 197 3.02 0.89 17.75
N ALA A 198 3.70 1.21 16.65
CA ALA A 198 4.62 0.28 16.00
C ALA A 198 6.04 0.83 16.09
N PHE A 199 7.03 -0.04 16.27
CA PHE A 199 8.42 0.32 16.05
C PHE A 199 9.12 -0.70 15.15
N LYS A 200 10.12 -0.23 14.42
CA LYS A 200 11.00 -1.07 13.59
C LYS A 200 12.43 -0.71 13.95
N ARG A 201 13.25 -1.70 14.28
CA ARG A 201 14.68 -1.52 14.56
C ARG A 201 15.49 -2.39 13.61
N ARG A 202 16.35 -1.76 12.84
CA ARG A 202 17.39 -2.41 12.04
C ARG A 202 18.62 -2.58 12.94
N PHE A 203 19.14 -3.80 13.05
CA PHE A 203 20.39 -4.04 13.80
C PHE A 203 21.59 -4.10 12.87
N SER A 204 21.39 -4.48 11.62
CA SER A 204 22.40 -4.54 10.56
C SER A 204 21.74 -4.32 9.19
N PRO A 205 22.52 -4.18 8.11
CA PRO A 205 21.96 -4.08 6.78
C PRO A 205 20.98 -5.20 6.42
N ASN A 206 21.17 -6.38 7.01
CA ASN A 206 20.48 -7.61 6.66
C ASN A 206 19.36 -7.99 7.62
N ASN A 207 19.26 -7.38 8.80
CA ASN A 207 18.26 -7.77 9.79
C ASN A 207 17.52 -6.61 10.45
N LYS A 208 16.27 -6.91 10.80
CA LYS A 208 15.40 -5.97 11.50
C LYS A 208 14.36 -6.69 12.33
N LEU A 209 14.01 -6.08 13.45
CA LEU A 209 12.84 -6.39 14.25
C LEU A 209 11.75 -5.37 13.94
N SER A 210 10.52 -5.82 13.83
CA SER A 210 9.31 -4.99 13.85
C SER A 210 8.46 -5.43 15.03
N TYR A 211 7.86 -4.48 15.71
CA TYR A 211 6.99 -4.72 16.85
C TYR A 211 5.79 -3.78 16.76
N TRP A 212 4.64 -4.25 17.22
CA TRP A 212 3.43 -3.46 17.34
C TRP A 212 2.73 -3.82 18.65
N TYR A 213 2.13 -2.82 19.28
CA TYR A 213 1.41 -2.95 20.54
C TYR A 213 0.18 -2.05 20.54
N ASN A 214 -0.94 -2.58 21.02
CA ASN A 214 -2.17 -1.87 21.30
C ASN A 214 -2.40 -1.82 22.81
N PHE A 215 -2.58 -0.61 23.35
CA PHE A 215 -2.71 -0.40 24.80
C PHE A 215 -4.07 -0.83 25.35
N ASP A 216 -5.13 -0.78 24.55
CA ASP A 216 -6.48 -1.07 25.01
C ASP A 216 -6.73 -2.58 25.07
N SER A 217 -6.30 -3.31 24.04
CA SER A 217 -6.50 -4.76 23.96
C SER A 217 -5.35 -5.56 24.57
N ASN A 218 -4.23 -4.92 24.93
CA ASN A 218 -2.95 -5.58 25.25
C ASN A 218 -2.42 -6.50 24.14
N ASN A 219 -2.96 -6.39 22.91
CA ASN A 219 -2.48 -7.17 21.79
C ASN A 219 -1.13 -6.64 21.32
N TRP A 220 -0.26 -7.56 20.95
CA TRP A 220 1.06 -7.25 20.42
C TRP A 220 1.46 -8.23 19.33
N SER A 221 2.36 -7.77 18.47
CA SER A 221 2.98 -8.64 17.48
C SER A 221 4.44 -8.29 17.29
N ALA A 222 5.25 -9.29 16.97
CA ALA A 222 6.67 -9.14 16.72
C ALA A 222 7.05 -9.89 15.46
N VAL A 223 7.92 -9.29 14.63
CA VAL A 223 8.44 -9.91 13.40
C VAL A 223 9.92 -9.64 13.27
N TYR A 224 10.70 -10.71 13.24
CA TYR A 224 12.10 -10.67 12.84
C TYR A 224 12.22 -10.94 11.34
N LYS A 225 12.99 -10.13 10.61
CA LYS A 225 13.40 -10.39 9.21
C LYS A 225 14.92 -10.48 9.19
N GLN A 226 15.44 -11.52 8.55
CA GLN A 226 16.84 -11.67 8.17
C GLN A 226 16.93 -11.93 6.67
N THR A 227 17.87 -11.24 6.02
CA THR A 227 18.19 -11.43 4.60
C THR A 227 19.58 -12.06 4.52
N TYR A 228 19.76 -13.06 3.67
CA TYR A 228 21.04 -13.70 3.41
C TYR A 228 21.35 -13.55 1.93
N GLY A 229 22.34 -12.72 1.60
CA GLY A 229 22.63 -12.36 0.21
C GLY A 229 21.43 -11.68 -0.48
N LYS A 230 21.27 -11.94 -1.78
CA LYS A 230 20.17 -11.39 -2.59
C LYS A 230 18.95 -12.33 -2.68
N ASP A 231 19.18 -13.62 -2.51
CA ASP A 231 18.23 -14.66 -2.89
C ASP A 231 17.47 -15.27 -1.71
N TYR A 232 17.90 -15.04 -0.47
CA TYR A 232 17.29 -15.69 0.68
C TYR A 232 16.81 -14.70 1.72
N LYS A 233 15.62 -14.95 2.24
CA LYS A 233 15.07 -14.17 3.33
C LYS A 233 14.25 -15.03 4.26
N PHE A 234 14.69 -15.03 5.51
CA PHE A 234 13.96 -15.61 6.60
C PHE A 234 13.12 -14.55 7.31
N LYS A 235 11.91 -14.91 7.68
CA LYS A 235 11.08 -14.13 8.60
C LYS A 235 10.48 -15.06 9.63
N ALA A 236 10.43 -14.62 10.88
CA ALA A 236 9.64 -15.27 11.90
C ALA A 236 8.85 -14.21 12.65
N GLY A 237 7.66 -14.56 13.11
CA GLY A 237 6.83 -13.65 13.86
C GLY A 237 5.81 -14.35 14.74
N TYR A 238 5.21 -13.55 15.61
CA TYR A 238 4.12 -13.93 16.48
C TYR A 238 3.10 -12.80 16.54
N ASP A 239 1.82 -13.13 16.55
CA ASP A 239 0.71 -12.21 16.77
C ASP A 239 -0.13 -12.73 17.94
N SER A 240 -0.27 -11.93 18.99
CA SER A 240 -0.96 -12.33 20.22
C SER A 240 -2.48 -12.32 20.09
N GLU A 241 -3.04 -11.56 19.15
CA GLU A 241 -4.50 -11.48 18.98
C GLU A 241 -5.05 -12.78 18.41
N VAL A 242 -4.32 -13.37 17.46
CA VAL A 242 -4.64 -14.68 16.87
C VAL A 242 -3.82 -15.82 17.48
N ARG A 243 -2.97 -15.49 18.46
CA ARG A 243 -2.11 -16.43 19.20
C ARG A 243 -1.32 -17.38 18.28
N LEU A 244 -0.74 -16.83 17.22
CA LEU A 244 -0.15 -17.59 16.12
C LEU A 244 1.33 -17.27 15.95
N GLY A 245 2.18 -18.29 16.06
CA GLY A 245 3.58 -18.22 15.66
C GLY A 245 3.73 -18.63 14.19
N TRP A 246 4.61 -17.96 13.46
CA TRP A 246 4.93 -18.35 12.08
C TRP A 246 6.39 -18.11 11.73
N ALA A 247 6.87 -18.91 10.79
CA ALA A 247 8.17 -18.73 10.15
C ALA A 247 8.03 -18.90 8.65
N SER A 248 8.78 -18.12 7.88
CA SER A 248 8.81 -18.25 6.44
C SER A 248 10.20 -18.07 5.85
N LEU A 249 10.50 -18.88 4.83
CA LEU A 249 11.71 -18.79 4.03
C LEU A 249 11.32 -18.43 2.60
N TRP A 250 11.90 -17.34 2.11
CA TRP A 250 11.80 -16.90 0.73
C TRP A 250 13.09 -17.26 -0.01
N VAL A 251 12.91 -17.80 -1.22
CA VAL A 251 13.99 -18.13 -2.15
C VAL A 251 13.76 -17.40 -3.49
N GLY A 252 14.77 -16.67 -3.96
CA GLY A 252 14.82 -15.88 -5.19
C GLY A 252 15.10 -14.38 -4.98
N ASP A 253 15.81 -13.75 -5.92
CA ASP A 253 16.27 -12.35 -5.88
C ASP A 253 15.16 -11.34 -5.48
N GLU A 254 15.37 -10.62 -4.37
CA GLU A 254 14.48 -9.55 -3.87
C GLU A 254 14.57 -8.26 -4.73
N GLY A 255 15.76 -7.92 -5.24
CA GLY A 255 16.07 -6.66 -5.92
C GLY A 255 15.90 -6.71 -7.44
N GLY A 256 15.97 -7.91 -8.01
CA GLY A 256 15.60 -8.14 -9.40
C GLY A 256 14.11 -7.90 -9.60
N GLY A 257 13.78 -6.81 -10.30
CA GLY A 257 12.54 -6.80 -11.08
C GLY A 257 12.53 -8.09 -11.89
N ALA A 258 11.38 -8.71 -12.12
CA ALA A 258 11.31 -10.01 -12.78
C ALA A 258 11.84 -10.03 -14.25
N LYS A 259 12.46 -8.93 -14.71
CA LYS A 259 13.28 -8.79 -15.91
C LYS A 259 14.75 -9.24 -15.74
N THR A 260 15.31 -9.27 -14.53
CA THR A 260 16.77 -9.47 -14.31
C THR A 260 17.14 -10.68 -13.44
N ALA A 261 16.15 -11.38 -12.86
CA ALA A 261 16.43 -12.58 -12.08
C ALA A 261 16.70 -13.78 -13.01
N PRO A 262 17.80 -14.54 -12.80
CA PRO A 262 18.15 -15.69 -13.65
C PRO A 262 17.12 -16.84 -13.57
N ILE A 263 16.29 -16.86 -12.52
CA ILE A 263 15.13 -17.76 -12.40
C ILE A 263 13.89 -16.88 -12.13
N LYS A 264 12.95 -16.85 -13.09
CA LYS A 264 11.69 -16.06 -13.03
C LYS A 264 10.66 -16.63 -12.03
N MET A 265 11.11 -17.13 -10.88
CA MET A 265 10.27 -17.80 -9.88
C MET A 265 10.70 -17.39 -8.47
N LYS A 266 9.72 -17.03 -7.64
CA LYS A 266 9.89 -16.82 -6.20
C LYS A 266 9.10 -17.89 -5.46
N VAL A 267 9.74 -18.54 -4.51
CA VAL A 267 9.11 -19.57 -3.67
C VAL A 267 9.14 -19.12 -2.21
N GLN A 268 8.03 -19.32 -1.52
CA GLN A 268 7.91 -19.13 -0.09
C GLN A 268 7.45 -20.43 0.56
N PHE A 269 8.17 -20.85 1.58
CA PHE A 269 7.76 -21.87 2.53
C PHE A 269 7.32 -21.17 3.81
N MET A 270 6.19 -21.56 4.38
CA MET A 270 5.69 -20.95 5.60
C MET A 270 5.10 -21.98 6.55
N LEU A 271 5.63 -22.04 7.77
CA LEU A 271 5.10 -22.83 8.87
C LEU A 271 4.29 -21.92 9.80
N GLN A 272 3.11 -22.39 10.18
CA GLN A 272 2.24 -21.78 11.17
C GLN A 272 2.01 -22.75 12.33
N VAL A 273 2.10 -22.22 13.54
CA VAL A 273 1.95 -23.00 14.78
C VAL A 273 1.04 -22.20 15.72
N PRO A 274 -0.24 -22.59 15.85
CA PRO A 274 -1.13 -22.02 16.85
C PRO A 274 -0.59 -22.28 18.26
N GLN A 275 -0.74 -21.31 19.16
CA GLN A 275 -0.26 -21.44 20.54
C GLN A 275 -1.06 -22.48 21.32
N ASP A 276 -2.37 -22.57 21.07
CA ASP A 276 -3.28 -23.45 21.83
C ASP A 276 -3.29 -24.89 21.34
N ASP A 277 -2.98 -25.11 20.07
CA ASP A 277 -3.04 -26.43 19.46
C ASP A 277 -1.94 -26.60 18.43
N ILE A 278 -0.82 -27.18 18.86
CA ILE A 278 0.32 -27.46 17.99
C ILE A 278 -0.07 -28.50 16.92
N LYS A 279 -1.08 -29.35 17.14
CA LYS A 279 -1.48 -30.39 16.16
C LYS A 279 -2.17 -29.79 14.94
N SER A 280 -2.73 -28.59 15.03
CA SER A 280 -3.26 -27.83 13.90
C SER A 280 -2.21 -26.96 13.19
N SER A 281 -0.92 -27.24 13.42
CA SER A 281 0.15 -26.61 12.65
C SER A 281 0.02 -26.88 11.15
N ALA A 282 0.35 -25.88 10.34
CA ALA A 282 0.21 -25.97 8.89
C ALA A 282 1.44 -25.48 8.14
N LEU A 283 1.72 -26.15 7.03
CA LEU A 283 2.78 -25.79 6.11
C LEU A 283 2.19 -25.33 4.78
N MET A 284 2.48 -24.09 4.41
CA MET A 284 2.03 -23.48 3.17
C MET A 284 3.18 -23.25 2.21
N PHE A 285 2.86 -23.37 0.93
CA PHE A 285 3.77 -23.15 -0.18
C PHE A 285 3.18 -22.09 -1.10
N ARG A 286 3.93 -21.01 -1.34
CA ARG A 286 3.54 -19.99 -2.31
C ARG A 286 4.58 -19.90 -3.41
N VAL A 287 4.13 -20.06 -4.65
CA VAL A 287 4.95 -19.90 -5.83
C VAL A 287 4.46 -18.71 -6.62
N LYS A 288 5.35 -17.76 -6.92
CA LYS A 288 5.09 -16.65 -7.83
C LYS A 288 6.01 -16.77 -9.03
N LYS A 289 5.45 -17.07 -10.19
CA LYS A 289 6.18 -17.18 -11.47
C LYS A 289 5.74 -16.08 -12.42
N ARG A 290 6.69 -15.47 -13.13
CA ARG A 290 6.39 -14.53 -14.22
C ARG A 290 6.66 -15.19 -15.55
N TRP A 291 5.69 -15.08 -16.45
CA TRP A 291 5.83 -15.38 -17.86
C TRP A 291 5.89 -14.06 -18.61
N ASP A 292 6.97 -13.81 -19.35
CA ASP A 292 6.97 -12.72 -20.32
C ASP A 292 6.44 -13.32 -21.62
N ILE A 293 5.24 -12.91 -22.01
CA ILE A 293 4.70 -13.21 -23.34
C ILE A 293 5.15 -12.04 -24.21
N LEU A 294 5.93 -12.38 -25.25
CA LEU A 294 6.48 -11.45 -26.25
C LEU A 294 5.36 -10.81 -27.09
#